data_AF-A0A7W9QHD1-F1
#
_entry.id   AF-A0A7W9QHD1-F1
#
_cell.length_a   1.000
_cell.length_b   1.000
_cell.length_c   1.000
_cell.angle_alpha   90.00
_cell.angle_beta   90.00
_cell.angle_gamma   90.00
#
_symmetry.space_group_name_H-M   'P 1'
#
loop_
_entity.id
_entity.type
_entity.pdbx_description
1 polymer ?
#
loop_
_entity_poly.entity_id
_entity_poly.type
_entity_poly.pdbx_seq_one_letter_code
_entity_poly.pdbx_strand_id
1 'polypeptide(L)' 'MYGRWNAGVRELSDADLDNPPAMGPERFPMENRVLHVNRELIHHGAEISLLRDLYRWQDGAAPHRI' A
#
# COMPACT_ATOMS: atom_id res chain seq x y z
N MET A 1 -0.59 -12.22 4.30
CA MET A 1 0.36 -11.10 4.13
C MET A 1 -0.07 -9.89 4.96
N TYR A 2 -1.27 -9.31 4.74
CA TYR A 2 -1.81 -8.21 5.54
C TYR A 2 -1.84 -8.47 7.06
N GLY A 3 -2.32 -9.64 7.49
CA GLY A 3 -2.43 -9.95 8.93
C GLY A 3 -1.11 -9.88 9.69
N ARG A 4 0.01 -10.31 9.09
CA ARG A 4 1.34 -10.24 9.72
C ARG A 4 1.85 -8.81 9.82
N TRP A 5 1.66 -8.01 8.77
CA TRP A 5 1.98 -6.58 8.79
C TRP A 5 1.18 -5.85 9.88
N ASN A 6 -0.14 -6.07 9.90
CA ASN A 6 -1.06 -5.43 10.83
C ASN A 6 -0.78 -5.81 12.28
N ALA A 7 -0.40 -7.07 12.54
CA ALA A 7 0.03 -7.51 13.87
C ALA A 7 1.33 -6.80 14.28
N GLY A 8 2.35 -6.79 13.41
CA GLY A 8 3.63 -6.13 13.71
C GLY A 8 3.50 -4.62 13.96
N VAL A 9 2.67 -3.91 13.18
CA VAL A 9 2.41 -2.47 13.42
C VAL A 9 1.72 -2.24 14.76
N ARG A 10 0.83 -3.14 15.19
CA ARG A 10 0.14 -3.04 16.49
C ARG A 10 1.03 -3.31 17.71
N GLU A 11 2.16 -3.99 17.50
CA GLU A 11 3.12 -4.28 18.57
C GLU A 11 4.11 -3.13 18.81
N LEU A 12 4.15 -2.12 17.92
CA LEU A 12 5.01 -0.95 18.07
C LEU A 12 4.51 -0.06 19.22
N SER A 13 5.41 0.29 20.13
CA SER A 13 5.19 1.37 21.10
C SER A 13 5.42 2.75 20.48
N ASP A 14 5.03 3.81 21.18
CA ASP A 14 5.32 5.19 20.77
C ASP A 14 6.82 5.42 20.58
N ALA A 15 7.66 4.84 21.46
CA ALA A 15 9.11 4.91 21.32
C ALA A 15 9.59 4.18 20.06
N ASP A 16 8.99 3.05 19.68
CA ASP A 16 9.36 2.36 18.44
C ASP A 16 8.97 3.17 17.21
N LEU A 17 7.87 3.93 17.28
CA LEU A 17 7.41 4.81 16.19
C LEU A 17 8.36 5.99 15.97
N ASP A 18 8.84 6.61 17.04
CA ASP A 18 9.74 7.78 17.00
C ASP A 18 11.17 7.43 16.55
N ASN A 19 11.58 6.18 16.70
CA ASN A 19 12.92 5.72 16.35
C ASN A 19 12.99 5.19 14.91
N PRO A 20 14.15 5.33 14.24
CA PRO A 20 14.35 4.67 12.96
C PRO A 20 14.28 3.14 13.12
N PRO A 21 13.94 2.41 12.04
CA PRO A 21 13.91 0.95 12.07
C PRO A 21 15.22 0.37 12.61
N ALA A 22 15.11 -0.63 13.48
CA ALA A 22 16.28 -1.30 14.07
C ALA A 22 17.20 -1.95 13.02
N MET A 23 16.68 -2.20 11.81
CA MET A 23 17.38 -2.84 10.71
C MET A 23 17.10 -2.09 9.40
N GLY A 24 18.13 -1.91 8.60
CA GLY A 24 18.04 -1.28 7.27
C GLY A 24 18.70 0.11 7.21
N PRO A 25 18.73 0.72 6.02
CA PRO A 25 19.41 2.00 5.82
C PRO A 25 18.56 3.22 6.20
N GLU A 26 17.26 3.03 6.50
CA GLU A 26 16.35 4.11 6.87
C GLU A 26 16.85 4.88 8.11
N ARG A 27 16.89 6.21 7.99
CA ARG A 27 17.29 7.13 9.07
C ARG A 27 16.11 7.92 9.65
N PHE A 28 14.91 7.69 9.14
CA PHE A 28 13.69 8.39 9.53
C PHE A 28 12.89 7.54 10.53
N PRO A 29 12.09 8.17 11.40
CA PRO A 29 11.19 7.48 12.32
C PRO A 29 10.35 6.38 11.64
N MET A 30 10.07 5.29 12.36
CA MET A 30 9.27 4.16 11.87
C MET A 30 7.87 4.59 11.42
N GLU A 31 7.28 5.61 12.06
CA GLU A 31 6.01 6.21 11.65
C GLU A 31 5.99 6.65 10.17
N ASN A 32 7.11 7.19 9.66
CA ASN A 32 7.21 7.61 8.26
C ASN A 32 7.12 6.41 7.31
N ARG A 33 7.72 5.28 7.69
CA ARG A 33 7.63 4.02 6.95
C ARG A 33 6.22 3.47 6.95
N VAL A 34 5.56 3.44 8.11
CA VAL A 34 4.17 2.97 8.21
C VAL A 34 3.25 3.86 7.37
N LEU A 35 3.40 5.18 7.45
CA LEU A 35 2.63 6.13 6.64
C LEU A 35 2.89 5.93 5.13
N HIS A 36 4.15 5.82 4.73
CA HIS A 36 4.52 5.61 3.33
C HIS A 36 3.89 4.33 2.77
N VAL A 37 4.03 3.20 3.45
CA VAL A 37 3.45 1.93 3.00
C VAL A 37 1.93 2.03 2.84
N ASN A 38 1.23 2.69 3.77
CA ASN A 38 -0.22 2.90 3.65
C ASN A 38 -0.58 3.78 2.45
N ARG A 39 0.19 4.84 2.20
CA ARG A 39 -0.01 5.72 1.03
C ARG A 39 0.18 4.96 -0.28
N GLU A 40 1.26 4.19 -0.41
CA GLU A 40 1.55 3.41 -1.62
C GLU A 40 0.51 2.32 -1.85
N LEU A 41 0.06 1.65 -0.78
CA LEU A 41 -0.99 0.64 -0.88
C LEU A 41 -2.30 1.22 -1.41
N ILE A 42 -2.70 2.40 -0.92
CA ILE A 42 -3.91 3.08 -1.39
C ILE A 42 -3.72 3.60 -2.83
N HIS A 43 -2.58 4.22 -3.13
CA HIS A 43 -2.26 4.77 -4.43
C HIS A 43 -2.32 3.71 -5.53
N HIS A 44 -1.53 2.64 -5.40
CA HIS A 44 -1.52 1.57 -6.38
C HIS A 44 -2.78 0.71 -6.34
N GLY A 45 -3.40 0.55 -5.16
CA GLY A 45 -4.70 -0.11 -5.04
C GLY A 45 -5.79 0.60 -5.85
N ALA A 46 -5.79 1.94 -5.84
CA ALA A 46 -6.70 2.75 -6.66
C ALA A 46 -6.39 2.60 -8.16
N GLU A 47 -5.11 2.61 -8.55
CA GLU A 47 -4.68 2.41 -9.94
C GLU A 47 -5.13 1.03 -10.47
N ILE A 48 -4.88 -0.03 -9.72
CA ILE A 48 -5.34 -1.39 -10.07
C ILE A 48 -6.86 -1.45 -10.18
N SER A 49 -7.58 -0.83 -9.23
CA SER A 49 -9.04 -0.82 -9.25
C SER A 49 -9.58 -0.13 -10.49
N LEU A 50 -9.01 1.04 -10.83
CA LEU A 50 -9.35 1.79 -12.03
C LEU A 50 -9.13 0.96 -13.30
N LEU A 51 -7.97 0.30 -13.43
CA LEU A 51 -7.66 -0.53 -14.59
C LEU A 51 -8.63 -1.72 -14.73
N ARG A 52 -9.07 -2.33 -13.61
CA ARG A 52 -10.06 -3.41 -13.62
C ARG A 52 -11.43 -2.93 -14.05
N ASP A 53 -11.82 -1.74 -13.62
CA ASP A 53 -13.10 -1.14 -14.01
C ASP A 53 -13.10 -0.75 -15.50
N LEU A 54 -12.01 -0.15 -16.00
CA LEU A 54 -11.84 0.16 -17.42
C LEU A 54 -11.84 -1.09 -18.29
N TYR A 55 -11.17 -2.16 -17.87
CA TYR A 55 -11.16 -3.43 -18.58
C TYR A 55 -12.59 -4.00 -18.73
N ARG A 56 -13.36 -4.03 -17.65
CA ARG A 56 -14.77 -4.48 -17.69
C ARG A 56 -15.66 -3.56 -18.50
N TRP A 57 -15.40 -2.25 -18.47
CA TRP A 57 -16.14 -1.28 -19.27
C TRP A 57 -15.93 -1.51 -20.77
N GLN A 58 -14.72 -1.90 -21.20
CA GLN A 58 -14.44 -2.25 -22.60
C GLN A 58 -15.27 -3.45 -23.09
N ASP A 59 -15.53 -4.46 -22.23
CA ASP A 59 -16.33 -5.64 -22.59
C ASP A 59 -17.83 -5.32 -22.79
N GLY A 60 -18.36 -4.30 -22.10
CA GLY A 60 -19.74 -3.83 -22.27
C GLY A 60 -19.99 -3.00 -23.53
N ALA A 61 -18.93 -2.62 -24.25
CA ALA A 61 -18.97 -1.70 -25.39
C ALA A 61 -18.78 -2.38 -26.77
N ALA A 62 -18.92 -3.71 -26.90
CA ALA A 62 -18.47 -4.47 -28.07
C ALA A 62 -18.99 -3.96 -29.45
N PRO A 63 -18.23 -4.13 -30.57
CA PRO A 63 -16.93 -4.81 -30.71
C PRO A 63 -15.80 -3.91 -31.27
N HIS A 64 -14.55 -4.20 -30.85
CA HIS A 64 -13.38 -3.82 -31.66
C HIS A 64 -13.40 -4.67 -32.94
N ARG A 65 -13.96 -4.10 -34.00
CA ARG A 65 -13.88 -4.65 -35.36
C ARG A 65 -12.42 -4.47 -35.82
N ILE A 66 -11.77 -5.58 -36.14
CA ILE A 66 -10.57 -5.61 -36.99
C ILE A 66 -11.06 -5.71 -38.43
#